data_AF-U9U7D3-F1
#
_entry.id   AF-U9U7D3-F1
#
_cell.length_a   1.000
_cell.length_b   1.000
_cell.length_c   1.000
_cell.angle_alpha   90.00
_cell.angle_beta   90.00
_cell.angle_gamma   90.00
#
_symmetry.space_group_name_H-M   'P 1'
#
loop_
_entity.id
_entity.type
_entity.pdbx_description
1 polymer ?
#
loop_
_entity_poly.entity_id
_entity_poly.type
_entity_poly.pdbx_seq_one_letter_code
_entity_poly.pdbx_strand_id
1 'polypeptide(L)'
;MSDINRSEQRITQLEQQVQSLLNSVKTLQEGKSKVDSTIADIHHNHNLMSSSINNITTRLAKYDTIIQQLTTNINLLSQEQIAQHKERSVKTPKRPSPYEQTSYRATKNRYNLRGNKQGNILAKDSEQHPLTTDDDTDAPDDAAMSDGAVFEGIIDEVSNASSSEPKFSVKSYNPLNLLPQFNATR
;
A
#
# COMPACT_ATOMS: atom_id res chain seq x y z
N MET A 1 12.70 -49.34 73.73
CA MET A 1 11.85 -48.12 73.72
C MET A 1 12.44 -46.99 72.85
N SER A 2 13.77 -46.81 72.77
CA SER A 2 14.38 -45.75 71.94
C SER A 2 14.23 -45.93 70.43
N ASP A 3 14.28 -47.16 69.93
CA ASP A 3 14.22 -47.43 68.48
C ASP A 3 12.82 -47.18 67.89
N ILE A 4 11.77 -47.42 68.68
CA ILE A 4 10.38 -47.13 68.31
C ILE A 4 10.21 -45.62 68.12
N ASN A 5 10.65 -44.81 69.10
CA ASN A 5 10.58 -43.35 68.99
C ASN A 5 11.37 -42.80 67.78
N ARG A 6 12.54 -43.39 67.47
CA ARG A 6 13.32 -43.02 66.28
C ARG A 6 12.58 -43.37 64.98
N SER A 7 11.92 -44.52 64.94
CA SER A 7 11.12 -44.94 63.78
C SER A 7 9.90 -44.04 63.57
N GLU A 8 9.19 -43.66 64.64
CA GLU A 8 8.05 -42.75 64.59
C GLU A 8 8.46 -41.36 64.08
N GLN A 9 9.56 -40.80 64.59
CA GLN A 9 10.10 -39.53 64.09
C GLN A 9 10.44 -39.60 62.59
N ARG A 10 11.00 -40.70 62.13
CA ARG A 10 11.31 -40.90 60.71
C ARG A 10 10.04 -40.99 59.86
N ILE A 11 9.00 -41.66 60.35
CA ILE A 11 7.70 -41.75 59.68
C ILE A 11 7.09 -40.35 59.53
N THR A 12 7.04 -39.55 60.60
CA THR A 12 6.51 -38.18 60.53
C THR A 12 7.30 -37.30 59.55
N GLN A 13 8.63 -37.43 59.50
CA GLN A 13 9.45 -36.71 58.51
C GLN A 13 9.12 -37.13 57.07
N LEU A 14 8.94 -38.43 56.83
CA LEU A 14 8.59 -38.94 55.51
C LEU A 14 7.20 -38.48 55.09
N GLU A 15 6.23 -38.48 56.00
CA GLU A 15 4.88 -37.96 55.74
C GLU A 15 4.92 -36.48 55.34
N GLN A 16 5.70 -35.66 56.04
CA GLN A 16 5.89 -34.25 55.69
C GLN A 16 6.53 -34.08 54.31
N GLN A 17 7.55 -34.89 53.99
CA GLN A 17 8.19 -34.86 52.67
C GLN A 17 7.21 -35.27 51.55
N VAL A 18 6.39 -36.29 51.78
CA VAL A 18 5.37 -36.74 50.81
C VAL A 18 4.32 -35.65 50.60
N GLN A 19 3.86 -34.99 51.66
CA GLN A 19 2.89 -33.89 51.54
C GLN A 19 3.49 -32.70 50.79
N SER A 20 4.74 -32.34 51.07
CA SER A 20 5.44 -31.28 50.33
C SER A 20 5.57 -31.63 48.85
N LEU A 21 5.94 -32.88 48.53
CA LEU A 21 6.06 -33.35 47.15
C LEU A 21 4.70 -33.32 46.42
N LEU A 22 3.63 -33.75 47.09
CA LEU A 22 2.28 -33.75 46.52
C LEU A 22 1.83 -32.32 46.15
N ASN A 23 2.11 -31.35 47.02
CA ASN A 23 1.83 -29.95 46.74
C ASN A 23 2.63 -29.43 45.54
N SER A 24 3.93 -29.74 45.46
CA SER A 24 4.76 -29.36 44.31
C SER A 24 4.28 -29.98 43.01
N VAL A 25 3.88 -31.26 43.01
CA VAL A 25 3.31 -31.94 41.83
C VAL A 25 2.03 -31.26 41.39
N LYS A 26 1.15 -30.90 42.33
CA LYS A 26 -0.10 -30.18 42.01
C LYS A 26 0.18 -28.83 41.36
N THR A 27 1.10 -28.04 41.92
CA THR A 27 1.50 -26.74 41.33
C THR A 27 2.10 -26.92 39.93
N LEU A 28 2.93 -27.93 39.72
CA LEU A 28 3.49 -28.24 38.39
C LEU A 28 2.40 -28.64 37.39
N GLN A 29 1.39 -29.39 37.83
CA GLN A 29 0.27 -29.80 36.98
C GLN A 29 -0.61 -28.62 36.56
N GLU A 30 -0.91 -27.71 37.49
CA GLU A 30 -1.61 -26.46 37.20
C GLU A 30 -0.80 -25.58 36.23
N GLY A 31 0.51 -25.45 36.48
CA GLY A 31 1.44 -24.75 35.59
C GLY A 31 1.45 -25.34 34.17
N LYS A 32 1.52 -26.66 34.05
CA LYS A 32 1.43 -27.37 32.77
C LYS A 32 0.12 -27.06 32.05
N SER A 33 -1.01 -27.14 32.74
CA SER A 33 -2.32 -26.85 32.12
C SER A 33 -2.39 -25.42 31.57
N LYS A 34 -1.78 -24.45 32.26
CA LYS A 34 -1.71 -23.06 31.79
C LYS A 34 -0.84 -22.94 30.54
N VAL A 35 0.33 -23.59 30.54
CA VAL A 35 1.22 -23.60 29.37
C VAL A 35 0.54 -24.25 28.16
N ASP A 36 -0.11 -25.39 28.34
CA ASP A 36 -0.84 -26.09 27.28
C ASP A 36 -1.92 -25.20 26.66
N SER A 37 -2.68 -24.46 27.47
CA SER A 37 -3.67 -23.48 26.98
C SER A 37 -3.02 -22.37 26.16
N THR A 38 -1.94 -21.76 26.66
CA THR A 38 -1.22 -20.72 25.89
C THR A 38 -0.63 -21.24 24.59
N ILE A 39 -0.17 -22.50 24.57
CA ILE A 39 0.32 -23.13 23.34
C ILE A 39 -0.81 -23.31 22.33
N ALA A 40 -2.00 -23.75 22.78
CA ALA A 40 -3.17 -23.88 21.92
C ALA A 40 -3.58 -22.52 21.30
N ASP A 41 -3.58 -21.45 22.10
CA ASP A 41 -3.88 -20.09 21.64
C ASP A 41 -2.86 -19.60 20.60
N ILE A 42 -1.56 -19.83 20.86
CA ILE A 42 -0.48 -19.50 19.91
C ILE A 42 -0.66 -20.25 18.60
N HIS A 43 -0.97 -21.55 18.63
CA HIS A 43 -1.23 -22.34 17.43
C HIS A 43 -2.42 -21.82 16.64
N HIS A 44 -3.51 -21.45 17.31
CA HIS A 44 -4.68 -20.88 16.66
C HIS A 44 -4.33 -19.57 15.95
N ASN A 45 -3.65 -18.65 16.64
CA ASN A 45 -3.22 -17.36 16.08
C ASN A 45 -2.26 -17.53 14.91
N HIS A 46 -1.31 -18.45 15.01
CA HIS A 46 -0.40 -18.78 13.91
C HIS A 46 -1.18 -19.23 12.66
N ASN A 47 -2.21 -20.06 12.82
CA ASN A 47 -3.03 -20.52 11.70
C ASN A 47 -3.82 -19.36 11.07
N LEU A 48 -4.36 -18.44 11.88
CA LEU A 48 -5.02 -17.23 11.38
C LEU A 48 -4.05 -16.35 10.58
N MET A 49 -2.85 -16.12 11.12
CA MET A 49 -1.81 -15.34 10.44
C MET A 49 -1.38 -16.01 9.12
N SER A 50 -1.16 -17.31 9.12
CA SER A 50 -0.80 -18.08 7.92
C SER A 50 -1.87 -17.96 6.83
N SER A 51 -3.15 -18.07 7.20
CA SER A 51 -4.27 -17.87 6.29
C SER A 51 -4.30 -16.45 5.71
N SER A 52 -4.10 -15.44 6.55
CA SER A 52 -4.03 -14.03 6.14
C SER A 52 -2.88 -13.77 5.15
N ILE A 53 -1.69 -14.31 5.45
CA ILE A 53 -0.51 -14.22 4.57
C ILE A 53 -0.82 -14.86 3.22
N ASN A 54 -1.40 -16.06 3.18
CA ASN A 54 -1.77 -16.73 1.93
C ASN A 54 -2.77 -15.90 1.10
N ASN A 55 -3.73 -15.23 1.75
CA ASN A 55 -4.65 -14.33 1.07
C ASN A 55 -3.91 -13.13 0.43
N ILE A 56 -3.00 -12.50 1.18
CA ILE A 56 -2.16 -11.39 0.69
C ILE A 56 -1.31 -11.84 -0.49
N THR A 57 -0.62 -12.98 -0.39
CA THR A 57 0.19 -13.55 -1.48
C THR A 57 -0.64 -13.78 -2.73
N THR A 58 -1.86 -14.31 -2.59
CA THR A 58 -2.78 -14.53 -3.71
C THR A 58 -3.22 -13.20 -4.35
N ARG A 59 -3.49 -12.17 -3.54
CA ARG A 59 -3.85 -10.84 -4.05
C ARG A 59 -2.68 -10.17 -4.78
N LEU A 60 -1.46 -10.30 -4.26
CA LEU A 60 -0.25 -9.78 -4.90
C LEU A 60 -0.06 -10.39 -6.29
N ALA A 61 -0.18 -11.71 -6.43
CA ALA A 61 -0.08 -12.39 -7.72
C ALA A 61 -1.11 -11.88 -8.76
N LYS A 62 -2.33 -11.53 -8.29
CA LYS A 62 -3.34 -10.91 -9.15
C LYS A 62 -2.94 -9.50 -9.60
N TYR A 63 -2.38 -8.69 -8.69
CA TYR A 63 -1.89 -7.36 -9.05
C TYR A 63 -0.72 -7.43 -10.02
N ASP A 64 0.21 -8.37 -9.86
CA ASP A 64 1.30 -8.59 -10.82
C ASP A 64 0.76 -8.90 -12.22
N THR A 65 -0.27 -9.75 -12.29
CA THR A 65 -0.94 -10.09 -13.56
C THR A 65 -1.58 -8.85 -14.20
N ILE A 66 -2.28 -8.02 -13.42
CA ILE A 66 -2.91 -6.79 -13.90
C ILE A 66 -1.84 -5.82 -14.41
N ILE A 67 -0.75 -5.64 -13.67
CA ILE A 67 0.35 -4.77 -14.06
C ILE A 67 0.96 -5.25 -15.38
N GLN A 68 1.24 -6.55 -15.53
CA GLN A 68 1.76 -7.12 -16.79
C GLN A 68 0.83 -6.87 -17.98
N GLN A 69 -0.48 -7.04 -17.79
CA GLN A 69 -1.48 -6.76 -18.84
C GLN A 69 -1.49 -5.28 -19.23
N LEU A 70 -1.46 -4.38 -18.26
CA LEU A 70 -1.40 -2.94 -18.52
C LEU A 70 -0.12 -2.54 -19.24
N THR A 71 1.04 -3.06 -18.80
CA THR A 71 2.33 -2.85 -19.48
C THR A 71 2.27 -3.32 -20.94
N THR A 72 1.69 -4.49 -21.18
CA THR A 72 1.52 -5.02 -22.55
C THR A 72 0.64 -4.11 -23.40
N ASN A 73 -0.50 -3.68 -22.87
CA ASN A 73 -1.42 -2.79 -23.59
C ASN A 73 -0.78 -1.44 -23.92
N ILE A 74 -0.04 -0.84 -22.97
CA ILE A 74 0.69 0.41 -23.20
C ILE A 74 1.73 0.23 -24.32
N ASN A 75 2.48 -0.87 -24.32
CA ASN A 75 3.47 -1.16 -25.35
C ASN A 75 2.83 -1.35 -26.74
N LEU A 76 1.67 -2.00 -26.82
CA LEU A 76 0.93 -2.16 -28.07
C LEU A 76 0.41 -0.80 -28.59
N LEU A 77 -0.18 0.01 -27.70
CA LEU A 77 -0.71 1.33 -28.06
C LEU A 77 0.39 2.28 -28.52
N SER A 78 1.56 2.23 -27.86
CA SER A 78 2.75 2.99 -28.24
C SER A 78 3.23 2.63 -29.64
N GLN A 79 3.28 1.34 -29.97
CA GLN A 79 3.65 0.86 -31.30
C GLN A 79 2.61 1.25 -32.38
N GLU A 80 1.32 1.14 -32.07
CA GLU A 80 0.25 1.55 -32.97
C GLU A 80 0.33 3.05 -33.29
N GLN A 81 0.56 3.89 -32.27
CA GLN A 81 0.73 5.33 -32.45
C GLN A 81 1.93 5.63 -33.38
N ILE A 82 3.07 4.97 -33.18
CA ILE A 82 4.23 5.10 -34.07
C ILE A 82 3.88 4.72 -35.51
N ALA A 83 3.13 3.62 -35.71
CA ALA A 83 2.69 3.19 -37.04
C ALA A 83 1.76 4.22 -37.71
N GLN A 84 0.78 4.77 -36.99
CA GLN A 84 -0.12 5.79 -37.52
C GLN A 84 0.60 7.08 -37.92
N HIS A 85 1.58 7.54 -37.13
CA HIS A 85 2.36 8.72 -37.48
C HIS A 85 3.25 8.49 -38.71
N LYS A 86 3.76 7.27 -38.91
CA LYS A 86 4.53 6.91 -40.10
C LYS A 86 3.69 7.01 -41.38
N GLU A 87 2.46 6.50 -41.37
CA GLU A 87 1.54 6.58 -42.53
C GLU A 87 1.16 8.01 -42.90
N ARG A 88 0.88 8.89 -41.92
CA ARG A 88 0.51 10.29 -42.20
C ARG A 88 1.66 11.16 -42.69
N SER A 89 2.93 10.76 -42.48
CA SER A 89 4.10 11.60 -42.74
C SER A 89 4.62 11.56 -44.18
N VAL A 90 4.08 10.69 -45.05
CA VAL A 90 4.52 10.60 -46.45
C VAL A 90 3.88 11.74 -47.26
N LYS A 91 4.39 12.96 -47.05
CA LYS A 91 4.14 14.06 -47.99
C LYS A 91 4.81 13.68 -49.30
N THR A 92 4.01 13.38 -50.32
CA THR A 92 4.50 13.23 -51.70
C THR A 92 5.32 14.48 -52.03
N PRO A 93 6.59 14.35 -52.48
CA PRO A 93 7.39 15.51 -52.84
C PRO A 93 6.61 16.31 -53.87
N LYS A 94 6.36 17.60 -53.57
CA LYS A 94 5.64 18.49 -54.49
C LYS A 94 6.41 18.48 -55.81
N ARG A 95 5.77 17.97 -56.86
CA ARG A 95 6.29 18.01 -58.22
C ARG A 95 6.55 19.49 -58.54
N PRO A 96 7.78 19.89 -58.91
CA PRO A 96 8.06 21.29 -59.21
C PRO A 96 7.12 21.74 -60.32
N SER A 97 6.46 22.88 -60.12
CA SER A 97 5.52 23.37 -61.13
C SER A 97 6.30 23.74 -62.39
N PRO A 98 5.77 23.53 -63.60
CA PRO A 98 6.48 23.85 -64.85
C PRO A 98 7.00 25.29 -64.92
N TYR A 99 6.36 26.21 -64.20
CA TYR A 99 6.72 27.63 -64.14
C TYR A 99 8.01 27.89 -63.33
N GLU A 100 8.32 27.04 -62.33
CA GLU A 100 9.52 27.16 -61.50
C GLU A 100 10.82 26.81 -62.23
N GLN A 101 10.73 26.19 -63.41
CA GLN A 101 11.88 25.82 -64.25
C GLN A 101 12.17 26.82 -65.37
N THR A 102 11.37 27.88 -65.50
CA THR A 102 11.50 28.85 -66.59
C THR A 102 12.45 29.99 -66.24
N SER A 103 12.85 30.74 -67.27
CA SER A 103 13.64 31.98 -67.24
C SER A 103 13.19 32.99 -66.18
N TYR A 104 11.96 32.89 -65.67
CA TYR A 104 11.43 33.66 -64.55
C TYR A 104 12.28 33.56 -63.26
N ARG A 105 12.81 32.37 -62.92
CA ARG A 105 13.71 32.20 -61.75
C ARG A 105 15.05 32.89 -61.97
N ALA A 106 15.62 32.75 -63.17
CA ALA A 106 16.89 33.39 -63.52
C ALA A 106 16.76 34.92 -63.46
N THR A 107 15.66 35.46 -63.98
CA THR A 107 15.39 36.91 -63.94
C THR A 107 15.17 37.42 -62.51
N LYS A 108 14.41 36.71 -61.66
CA LYS A 108 14.27 37.11 -60.24
C LYS A 108 15.60 37.12 -59.47
N ASN A 109 16.49 36.16 -59.76
CA ASN A 109 17.80 36.10 -59.10
C ASN A 109 18.74 37.21 -59.59
N ARG A 110 18.70 37.55 -60.88
CA ARG A 110 19.54 38.62 -61.45
C ARG A 110 19.21 40.02 -60.93
N TYR A 111 17.96 40.26 -60.55
CA TYR A 111 17.53 41.57 -60.04
C TYR A 111 17.36 41.61 -58.51
N ASN A 112 17.81 40.58 -57.77
CA ASN A 112 17.64 40.50 -56.31
C ASN A 112 16.21 40.83 -55.82
N LEU A 113 15.17 40.49 -56.61
CA LEU A 113 13.77 40.60 -56.15
C LEU A 113 13.45 39.45 -55.19
N ARG A 114 14.17 39.41 -54.07
CA ARG A 114 13.86 38.58 -52.91
C ARG A 114 12.64 39.24 -52.27
N GLY A 115 11.47 38.62 -52.45
CA GLY A 115 10.28 38.99 -51.69
C GLY A 115 10.63 38.96 -50.21
N ASN A 116 10.20 39.98 -49.48
CA ASN A 116 10.48 40.17 -48.07
C ASN A 116 9.99 38.95 -47.26
N LYS A 117 10.90 38.02 -46.99
CA LYS A 117 10.81 37.09 -45.87
C LYS A 117 12.08 37.32 -45.09
N GLN A 118 11.89 37.88 -43.90
CA GLN A 118 12.95 38.24 -42.97
C GLN A 118 13.99 37.13 -42.90
N GLY A 119 15.26 37.53 -43.04
CA GLY A 119 16.38 36.65 -42.78
C GLY A 119 16.36 36.25 -41.31
N ASN A 120 16.51 34.96 -41.03
CA ASN A 120 17.01 34.51 -39.75
C ASN A 120 18.44 35.05 -39.63
N ILE A 121 18.56 36.16 -38.93
CA ILE A 121 19.82 36.73 -38.47
C ILE A 121 20.48 35.72 -37.54
N LEU A 122 21.60 35.19 -38.03
CA LEU A 122 22.65 34.55 -37.25
C LEU A 122 23.25 35.63 -36.35
N ALA A 123 22.77 35.75 -35.11
CA ALA A 123 23.44 36.51 -34.05
C ALA A 123 24.20 35.52 -33.17
N LYS A 124 25.50 35.37 -33.44
CA LYS A 124 26.46 34.90 -32.45
C LYS A 124 26.83 36.10 -31.57
N ASP A 125 27.00 35.81 -30.28
CA ASP A 125 27.82 36.53 -29.31
C ASP A 125 27.19 37.69 -28.52
N SER A 126 26.78 37.38 -27.28
CA SER A 126 27.05 38.25 -26.12
C SER A 126 26.85 37.43 -24.85
N GLU A 127 27.95 36.95 -24.29
CA GLU A 127 28.02 36.64 -22.86
C GLU A 127 27.74 37.91 -22.07
N GLN A 128 26.76 37.90 -21.17
CA GLN A 128 26.87 38.65 -19.92
C GLN A 128 25.85 38.15 -18.88
N HIS A 129 26.36 37.40 -17.91
CA HIS A 129 25.77 37.36 -16.57
C HIS A 129 25.80 38.77 -15.95
N PRO A 130 24.81 39.07 -15.10
CA PRO A 130 25.19 39.43 -13.75
C PRO A 130 24.52 38.51 -12.72
N LEU A 131 25.38 38.02 -11.83
CA LEU A 131 25.05 37.48 -10.52
C LEU A 131 24.91 38.65 -9.55
N THR A 132 23.92 38.60 -8.64
CA THR A 132 23.80 39.21 -7.27
C THR A 132 22.34 39.62 -7.01
N THR A 133 21.58 38.88 -6.18
CA THR A 133 21.22 39.17 -4.75
C THR A 133 20.34 40.43 -4.63
N ASP A 134 19.20 40.51 -3.97
CA ASP A 134 18.56 39.80 -2.87
C ASP A 134 17.04 40.05 -2.99
N ASP A 135 16.20 39.09 -2.62
CA ASP A 135 15.00 39.38 -1.83
C ASP A 135 14.41 38.05 -1.32
N ASP A 136 14.82 37.76 -0.09
CA ASP A 136 14.05 37.16 0.99
C ASP A 136 12.59 36.79 0.64
N THR A 137 12.30 35.49 0.55
CA THR A 137 10.95 34.99 0.82
C THR A 137 11.06 33.69 1.60
N ASP A 138 11.43 33.85 2.87
CA ASP A 138 11.16 32.86 3.91
C ASP A 138 9.64 32.67 4.04
N ALA A 139 9.15 31.53 3.56
CA ALA A 139 7.88 30.95 4.00
C ALA A 139 7.93 29.43 3.82
N PRO A 140 8.34 28.66 4.85
CA PRO A 140 8.00 27.25 4.89
C PRO A 140 6.48 27.13 5.11
N ASP A 141 5.81 26.48 4.17
CA ASP A 141 4.39 26.10 4.27
C ASP A 141 4.23 25.10 5.42
N ASP A 142 3.91 25.64 6.60
CA ASP A 142 3.57 24.90 7.81
C ASP A 142 2.12 24.40 7.70
N ALA A 143 1.91 23.48 6.77
CA ALA A 143 0.71 22.65 6.69
C ALA A 143 1.05 21.25 7.22
N ALA A 144 1.22 21.20 8.54
CA ALA A 144 1.30 20.00 9.34
C ALA A 144 0.16 19.00 9.02
N MET A 145 0.46 17.97 8.24
CA MET A 145 -0.34 16.74 8.18
C MET A 145 0.19 15.75 9.21
N SER A 146 0.03 16.09 10.49
CA SER A 146 0.22 15.16 11.60
C SER A 146 -1.12 15.01 12.31
N ASP A 147 -1.85 13.93 12.02
CA ASP A 147 -3.04 13.54 12.78
C ASP A 147 -2.59 12.97 14.14
N GLY A 148 -2.14 13.87 15.00
CA GLY A 148 -1.84 13.61 16.40
C GLY A 148 -3.13 13.55 17.20
N ALA A 149 -3.94 12.51 16.98
CA ALA A 149 -5.05 12.20 17.87
C ALA A 149 -4.50 11.64 19.20
N VAL A 150 -4.15 12.54 20.12
CA VAL A 150 -3.95 12.24 21.54
C VAL A 150 -5.31 12.31 22.22
N PHE A 151 -5.88 11.17 22.60
CA PHE A 151 -7.05 11.14 23.45
C PHE A 151 -6.62 11.29 24.90
N GLU A 152 -6.76 12.51 25.42
CA GLU A 152 -6.65 12.79 26.85
C GLU A 152 -8.03 12.54 27.50
N GLY A 153 -8.11 11.53 28.37
CA GLY A 153 -9.16 11.39 29.37
C GLY A 153 -10.50 10.77 28.93
N ILE A 154 -10.59 9.44 28.86
CA ILE A 154 -11.87 8.69 29.04
C ILE A 154 -11.64 7.34 29.72
N ILE A 155 -10.88 7.30 30.83
CA ILE A 155 -11.03 6.19 31.78
C ILE A 155 -11.11 6.80 33.17
N ASP A 156 -12.30 7.28 33.51
CA ASP A 156 -12.68 7.42 34.90
C ASP A 156 -12.95 6.02 35.46
N GLU A 157 -12.19 5.67 36.48
CA GLU A 157 -12.33 4.46 37.26
C GLU A 157 -13.65 4.54 38.06
N VAL A 158 -14.72 3.91 37.55
CA VAL A 158 -15.97 3.71 38.31
C VAL A 158 -16.46 2.26 38.25
N SER A 159 -16.19 1.61 39.37
CA SER A 159 -16.84 0.44 39.97
C SER A 159 -18.32 0.22 39.62
N ASN A 160 -18.67 -1.05 39.35
CA ASN A 160 -19.98 -1.71 39.49
C ASN A 160 -21.24 -0.99 38.95
N ALA A 161 -21.73 -1.45 37.79
CA ALA A 161 -23.18 -1.46 37.50
C ALA A 161 -23.57 -2.61 36.55
N SER A 162 -24.71 -3.19 36.85
CA SER A 162 -25.30 -4.44 36.37
C SER A 162 -25.65 -4.51 34.87
N SER A 163 -25.61 -5.74 34.34
CA SER A 163 -26.22 -6.12 33.06
C SER A 163 -27.73 -5.84 33.01
N SER A 164 -28.19 -5.09 32.00
CA SER A 164 -29.42 -5.41 31.24
C SER A 164 -29.71 -4.37 30.15
N GLU A 165 -29.97 -4.89 28.95
CA GLU A 165 -30.70 -4.31 27.79
C GLU A 165 -29.92 -3.98 26.51
N PRO A 166 -30.45 -4.38 25.33
CA PRO A 166 -29.82 -4.21 24.03
C PRO A 166 -30.28 -2.91 23.36
N LYS A 167 -29.36 -2.07 22.88
CA LYS A 167 -29.62 -1.09 21.79
C LYS A 167 -28.35 -0.30 21.44
N PHE A 168 -27.82 -0.55 20.24
CA PHE A 168 -27.79 0.44 19.17
C PHE A 168 -27.55 -0.27 17.83
N SER A 169 -28.61 -0.36 17.02
CA SER A 169 -28.59 -0.93 15.67
C SER A 169 -28.13 0.14 14.69
N VAL A 170 -26.93 -0.04 14.10
CA VAL A 170 -26.39 0.84 13.08
C VAL A 170 -27.09 0.54 11.76
N LYS A 171 -28.03 1.43 11.45
CA LYS A 171 -28.78 1.57 10.19
C LYS A 171 -27.85 1.84 8.99
N SER A 172 -27.04 0.88 8.57
CA SER A 172 -26.60 0.80 7.17
C SER A 172 -27.48 -0.21 6.45
N TYR A 173 -28.55 0.30 5.85
CA TYR A 173 -29.45 -0.44 4.98
C TYR A 173 -28.64 -1.13 3.86
N ASN A 174 -28.60 -2.46 3.86
CA ASN A 174 -28.11 -3.24 2.73
C ASN A 174 -29.29 -3.52 1.77
N PRO A 175 -29.30 -2.97 0.54
CA PRO A 175 -30.40 -3.17 -0.41
C PRO A 175 -30.53 -4.64 -0.88
N LEU A 176 -29.53 -5.49 -0.64
CA LEU A 176 -29.60 -6.92 -0.94
C LEU A 176 -30.58 -7.69 -0.04
N ASN A 177 -31.02 -7.11 1.09
CA ASN A 177 -31.99 -7.73 1.99
C ASN A 177 -33.46 -7.56 1.55
N LEU A 178 -33.72 -6.89 0.41
CA LEU A 178 -35.07 -6.64 -0.12
C LEU A 178 -35.50 -7.63 -1.21
N LEU A 179 -34.64 -8.58 -1.60
CA LEU A 179 -34.98 -9.57 -2.61
C LEU A 179 -35.60 -10.80 -1.92
N PRO A 180 -36.86 -11.16 -2.22
CA PRO A 180 -37.39 -12.47 -1.83
C PRO A 180 -36.53 -13.55 -2.49
N GLN A 181 -36.01 -14.46 -1.68
CA GLN A 181 -35.26 -15.63 -2.14
C GLN A 181 -36.08 -16.41 -3.17
N PHE A 182 -35.64 -16.45 -4.43
CA PHE A 182 -36.17 -17.38 -5.42
C PHE A 182 -35.52 -18.75 -5.19
N ASN A 183 -36.16 -19.59 -4.38
CA ASN A 183 -35.90 -21.03 -4.38
C ASN A 183 -36.53 -21.62 -5.65
N ALA A 184 -35.75 -21.71 -6.73
CA ALA A 184 -36.11 -22.53 -7.89
C ALA A 184 -35.54 -23.94 -7.72
N THR A 185 -36.25 -24.78 -6.95
CA THR A 185 -36.10 -26.24 -7.01
C THR A 185 -37.41 -26.82 -7.54
N ARG A 186 -37.42 -27.09 -8.85
CA ARG A 186 -37.99 -28.25 -9.57
C ARG A 186 -38.53 -27.87 -10.94
#